data_AF-A0A1F5XGH4-F1
#
_entry.id   AF-A0A1F5XGH4-F1
#
_cell.length_a   1.000
_cell.length_b   1.000
_cell.length_c   1.000
_cell.angle_alpha   90.00
_cell.angle_beta   90.00
_cell.angle_gamma   90.00
#
_symmetry.space_group_name_H-M   'P 1'
#
loop_
_entity.id
_entity.type
_entity.pdbx_description
1 polymer ?
#
loop_
_entity_poly.entity_id
_entity_poly.type
_entity_poly.pdbx_seq_one_letter_code
_entity_poly.pdbx_strand_id
1 'polypeptide(L)'
;MSSAELRKKFLDFFKKRGHKIAPSSSLIPDDPSVLLTTAGMQQFKKYYTEPSLAPAPNVASVQKCFRTSDIDEVGDESHLTFFEMLGNFSFGGYFKEKAIKYAKEFLESIGLKIDYVTVLNEKGDIEPDKESEEIWRRLGIKDIRKAGREDNFWGPTGAEGPCGPTTEIYINGVEIWNIVFNEYYKKPDGSFEKLKTPGVDTGMGLERLAMVSQGKKNIFETDLFAQYFELLPKELPEKIKRIIVDHSRAITFLINDGVRPLNKEAGYVLRRLIRRVMAIETTHNLKSHIFDSLLHDMAHSYGDFYPELLRKSNNIQDEIQKERAKFGKSLDKGIQEMKKDIQALDEKRAFDLYQTYGLPFEVIKDVVGGLRGSELNRNKFEEEIKKHQKISRAGVEKKFGGHGLLLDTGELKAKDEEELKKVIRLHTATHLLQAALRKVLGDGVKQAGSDITAERIRFDFTYDRKLTDEEIKKIEGLVNLAISKKYQVEMKEISYEEALKAGALHFFKEKYPENVKVYSVGDFRADPPEIFSRELCGGPHVKNTSEIGQFKILKQEAIGSGARRLRAIVMS
;
A
#
# COMPACT_ATOMS: atom_id res chain seq x y z
N MET A 1 -4.24 -21.54 -24.93
CA MET A 1 -5.53 -20.79 -24.92
C MET A 1 -5.26 -19.34 -24.51
N SER A 2 -6.12 -18.38 -24.88
CA SER A 2 -5.98 -16.98 -24.45
C SER A 2 -6.27 -16.82 -22.94
N SER A 3 -5.71 -15.78 -22.33
CA SER A 3 -5.95 -15.43 -20.93
C SER A 3 -7.43 -15.14 -20.64
N ALA A 4 -8.15 -14.50 -21.57
CA ALA A 4 -9.58 -14.23 -21.47
C ALA A 4 -10.40 -15.54 -21.41
N GLU A 5 -10.08 -16.51 -22.27
CA GLU A 5 -10.70 -17.83 -22.24
C GLU A 5 -10.38 -18.59 -20.95
N LEU A 6 -9.15 -18.48 -20.43
CA LEU A 6 -8.76 -19.11 -19.17
C LEU A 6 -9.56 -18.57 -17.98
N ARG A 7 -9.68 -17.24 -17.84
CA ARG A 7 -10.55 -16.62 -16.81
C ARG A 7 -11.97 -17.14 -16.91
N LYS A 8 -12.55 -17.11 -18.13
CA LYS A 8 -13.92 -17.54 -18.36
C LYS A 8 -14.13 -19.02 -18.05
N LYS A 9 -13.27 -19.90 -18.56
CA LYS A 9 -13.37 -21.35 -18.30
C LYS A 9 -13.24 -21.67 -16.82
N PHE A 10 -12.36 -20.99 -16.09
CA PHE A 10 -12.21 -21.16 -14.65
C PHE A 10 -13.49 -20.80 -13.89
N LEU A 11 -14.02 -19.59 -14.13
CA LEU A 11 -15.23 -19.14 -13.46
C LEU A 11 -16.44 -20.00 -13.85
N ASP A 12 -16.59 -20.35 -15.13
CA ASP A 12 -17.68 -21.24 -15.59
C ASP A 12 -17.57 -22.65 -14.99
N PHE A 13 -16.35 -23.18 -14.84
CA PHE A 13 -16.11 -24.51 -14.27
C PHE A 13 -16.57 -24.60 -12.80
N PHE A 14 -16.27 -23.57 -12.00
CA PHE A 14 -16.66 -23.51 -10.59
C PHE A 14 -18.12 -23.08 -10.43
N LYS A 15 -18.63 -22.18 -11.27
CA LYS A 15 -20.07 -21.83 -11.29
C LYS A 15 -20.95 -23.05 -11.53
N LYS A 16 -20.58 -23.93 -12.48
CA LYS A 16 -21.28 -25.20 -12.74
C LYS A 16 -21.24 -26.18 -11.56
N ARG A 17 -20.32 -25.99 -10.61
CA ARG A 17 -20.17 -26.80 -9.39
C ARG A 17 -20.80 -26.14 -8.16
N GLY A 18 -21.57 -25.06 -8.34
CA GLY A 18 -22.31 -24.39 -7.28
C GLY A 18 -21.52 -23.32 -6.52
N HIS A 19 -20.32 -22.95 -6.98
CA HIS A 19 -19.60 -21.82 -6.41
C HIS A 19 -20.27 -20.51 -6.81
N LYS A 20 -20.42 -19.60 -5.84
CA LYS A 20 -20.80 -18.22 -6.11
C LYS A 20 -19.60 -17.49 -6.71
N ILE A 21 -19.79 -16.83 -7.85
CA ILE A 21 -18.73 -16.04 -8.46
C ILE A 21 -18.68 -14.68 -7.79
N ALA A 22 -17.54 -14.37 -7.18
CA ALA A 22 -17.28 -13.07 -6.56
C ALA A 22 -16.45 -12.19 -7.51
N PRO A 23 -16.76 -10.88 -7.61
CA PRO A 23 -15.90 -9.94 -8.32
C PRO A 23 -14.56 -9.78 -7.59
N SER A 24 -13.54 -9.28 -8.30
CA SER A 24 -12.28 -8.88 -7.66
C SER A 24 -12.52 -7.72 -6.70
N SER A 25 -11.93 -7.77 -5.51
CA SER A 25 -11.81 -6.61 -4.62
C SER A 25 -10.79 -5.61 -5.17
N SER A 26 -10.81 -4.40 -4.59
CA SER A 26 -9.77 -3.39 -4.77
C SER A 26 -8.39 -3.93 -4.39
N LEU A 27 -7.34 -3.42 -5.04
CA LEU A 27 -5.94 -3.57 -4.64
C LEU A 27 -5.62 -2.85 -3.33
N ILE A 28 -6.47 -1.91 -2.89
CA ILE A 28 -6.42 -1.32 -1.55
C ILE A 28 -7.28 -2.20 -0.64
N PRO A 29 -6.67 -3.02 0.25
CA PRO A 29 -7.41 -3.93 1.11
C PRO A 29 -8.07 -3.20 2.28
N ASP A 30 -9.16 -3.76 2.81
CA ASP A 30 -9.74 -3.33 4.08
C ASP A 30 -8.90 -3.80 5.30
N ASP A 31 -8.00 -4.76 5.09
CA ASP A 31 -7.11 -5.30 6.13
C ASP A 31 -5.90 -4.37 6.36
N PRO A 32 -5.78 -3.73 7.54
CA PRO A 32 -4.70 -2.77 7.83
C PRO A 32 -3.33 -3.43 8.01
N SER A 33 -3.24 -4.77 8.06
CA SER A 33 -1.97 -5.50 8.18
C SER A 33 -1.20 -5.62 6.85
N VAL A 34 -1.84 -5.31 5.73
CA VAL A 34 -1.25 -5.42 4.39
C VAL A 34 -1.41 -4.10 3.62
N LEU A 35 -0.38 -3.74 2.86
CA LEU A 35 -0.34 -2.47 2.12
C LEU A 35 -1.22 -2.47 0.86
N LEU A 36 -1.17 -3.59 0.14
CA LEU A 36 -1.89 -3.85 -1.10
C LEU A 36 -2.37 -5.29 -1.07
N THR A 37 -3.41 -5.61 -1.83
CA THR A 37 -3.92 -6.97 -1.93
C THR A 37 -2.89 -7.89 -2.58
N THR A 38 -2.30 -8.81 -1.82
CA THR A 38 -1.21 -9.69 -2.30
C THR A 38 -1.67 -11.09 -2.70
N ALA A 39 -2.87 -11.50 -2.29
CA ALA A 39 -3.42 -12.83 -2.53
C ALA A 39 -4.94 -12.83 -2.73
N GLY A 40 -5.43 -13.83 -3.46
CA GLY A 40 -6.85 -14.03 -3.76
C GLY A 40 -7.73 -14.18 -2.52
N MET A 41 -7.23 -14.84 -1.48
CA MET A 41 -7.98 -15.08 -0.25
C MET A 41 -8.26 -13.85 0.60
N GLN A 42 -7.52 -12.74 0.44
CA GLN A 42 -7.59 -11.60 1.35
C GLN A 42 -8.98 -10.99 1.45
N GLN A 43 -9.74 -10.95 0.36
CA GLN A 43 -11.13 -10.51 0.37
C GLN A 43 -12.09 -11.45 1.12
N PHE A 44 -11.62 -12.64 1.50
CA PHE A 44 -12.40 -13.70 2.16
C PHE A 44 -11.89 -14.06 3.56
N LYS A 45 -10.80 -13.46 4.04
CA LYS A 45 -10.11 -13.82 5.31
C LYS A 45 -11.06 -14.03 6.49
N LYS A 46 -12.02 -13.12 6.68
CA LYS A 46 -12.99 -13.14 7.79
C LYS A 46 -13.93 -14.36 7.78
N TYR A 47 -14.16 -14.97 6.62
CA TYR A 47 -15.08 -16.10 6.49
C TYR A 47 -14.47 -17.44 6.93
N TYR A 48 -13.15 -17.51 7.10
CA TYR A 48 -12.50 -18.71 7.66
C TYR A 48 -12.66 -18.80 9.18
N THR A 49 -12.77 -17.66 9.87
CA THR A 49 -13.05 -17.61 11.32
C THR A 49 -14.56 -17.56 11.60
N GLU A 50 -15.34 -16.91 10.74
CA GLU A 50 -16.79 -16.82 10.86
C GLU A 50 -17.51 -17.26 9.56
N PRO A 51 -17.56 -18.57 9.27
CA PRO A 51 -18.16 -19.10 8.04
C PRO A 51 -19.64 -18.74 7.83
N SER A 52 -20.38 -18.48 8.91
CA SER A 52 -21.79 -18.06 8.84
C SER A 52 -21.99 -16.70 8.17
N LEU A 53 -20.96 -15.85 8.11
CA LEU A 53 -20.99 -14.58 7.41
C LEU A 53 -20.68 -14.70 5.91
N ALA A 54 -20.26 -15.88 5.44
CA ALA A 54 -19.87 -16.07 4.05
C ALA A 54 -21.07 -15.87 3.10
N PRO A 55 -20.86 -15.23 1.93
CA PRO A 55 -21.94 -14.98 0.97
C PRO A 55 -22.46 -16.24 0.28
N ALA A 56 -21.73 -17.36 0.41
CA ALA A 56 -22.05 -18.73 0.04
C ALA A 56 -21.01 -19.66 0.69
N PRO A 57 -21.30 -20.96 0.87
CA PRO A 57 -20.33 -21.93 1.38
C PRO A 57 -19.08 -22.08 0.49
N ASN A 58 -19.24 -21.85 -0.82
CA ASN A 58 -18.20 -21.98 -1.83
C ASN A 58 -18.20 -20.75 -2.74
N VAL A 59 -17.02 -20.19 -2.99
CA VAL A 59 -16.84 -18.98 -3.81
C VAL A 59 -15.70 -19.18 -4.81
N ALA A 60 -15.78 -18.58 -5.99
CA ALA A 60 -14.64 -18.48 -6.90
C ALA A 60 -14.47 -17.06 -7.42
N SER A 61 -13.24 -16.63 -7.66
CA SER A 61 -12.92 -15.28 -8.15
C SER A 61 -11.64 -15.26 -8.98
N VAL A 62 -11.47 -14.18 -9.75
CA VAL A 62 -10.18 -13.77 -10.34
C VAL A 62 -9.79 -12.47 -9.66
N GLN A 63 -8.87 -12.54 -8.71
CA GLN A 63 -8.48 -11.41 -7.87
C GLN A 63 -7.27 -10.69 -8.46
N LYS A 64 -7.36 -9.37 -8.58
CA LYS A 64 -6.22 -8.48 -8.80
C LYS A 64 -5.26 -8.58 -7.61
N CYS A 65 -4.00 -8.90 -7.86
CA CYS A 65 -2.97 -8.99 -6.84
C CYS A 65 -1.78 -8.09 -7.17
N PHE A 66 -1.10 -7.60 -6.13
CA PHE A 66 0.08 -6.78 -6.24
C PHE A 66 1.18 -7.27 -5.29
N ARG A 67 2.41 -7.43 -5.78
CA ARG A 67 3.60 -7.77 -4.98
C ARG A 67 4.61 -6.65 -5.03
N THR A 68 4.80 -5.99 -3.88
CA THR A 68 5.82 -4.94 -3.72
C THR A 68 7.22 -5.50 -3.54
N SER A 69 7.33 -6.76 -3.07
CA SER A 69 8.59 -7.48 -2.91
C SER A 69 9.29 -7.69 -4.24
N ASP A 70 8.52 -7.94 -5.30
CA ASP A 70 9.03 -8.43 -6.58
C ASP A 70 9.41 -7.29 -7.55
N ILE A 71 9.30 -6.02 -7.11
CA ILE A 71 9.51 -4.84 -7.96
C ILE A 71 10.94 -4.82 -8.53
N ASP A 72 11.92 -5.28 -7.77
CA ASP A 72 13.34 -5.20 -8.14
C ASP A 72 13.76 -6.36 -9.06
N GLU A 73 13.05 -7.48 -8.98
CA GLU A 73 13.20 -8.70 -9.78
C GLU A 73 12.53 -8.57 -11.16
N VAL A 74 11.47 -7.75 -11.25
CA VAL A 74 10.79 -7.47 -12.52
C VAL A 74 11.79 -7.05 -13.60
N GLY A 75 11.69 -7.72 -14.74
CA GLY A 75 12.64 -7.65 -15.85
C GLY A 75 13.22 -9.03 -16.20
N ASP A 76 13.12 -9.99 -15.29
CA ASP A 76 13.37 -11.40 -15.58
C ASP A 76 12.20 -12.07 -16.32
N GLU A 77 12.18 -13.41 -16.38
CA GLU A 77 11.21 -14.16 -17.18
C GLU A 77 9.90 -14.51 -16.45
N SER A 78 9.79 -14.21 -15.14
CA SER A 78 8.74 -14.79 -14.28
C SER A 78 8.15 -13.87 -13.21
N HIS A 79 8.84 -12.80 -12.80
CA HIS A 79 8.37 -11.89 -11.76
C HIS A 79 7.52 -10.74 -12.31
N LEU A 80 6.49 -10.38 -11.55
CA LEU A 80 5.53 -9.33 -11.86
C LEU A 80 5.18 -8.51 -10.62
N THR A 81 4.92 -7.23 -10.82
CA THR A 81 4.40 -6.38 -9.74
C THR A 81 2.89 -6.55 -9.59
N PHE A 82 2.17 -6.66 -10.69
CA PHE A 82 0.73 -6.92 -10.75
C PHE A 82 0.49 -8.27 -11.43
N PHE A 83 -0.43 -9.06 -10.92
CA PHE A 83 -0.87 -10.31 -11.54
C PHE A 83 -2.29 -10.66 -11.11
N GLU A 84 -2.91 -11.62 -11.78
CA GLU A 84 -4.24 -12.10 -11.43
C GLU A 84 -4.18 -13.48 -10.79
N MET A 85 -4.82 -13.62 -9.64
CA MET A 85 -4.91 -14.89 -8.91
C MET A 85 -6.32 -15.46 -9.05
N LEU A 86 -6.42 -16.56 -9.80
CA LEU A 86 -7.62 -17.37 -9.91
C LEU A 86 -7.72 -18.22 -8.64
N GLY A 87 -8.86 -18.21 -7.97
CA GLY A 87 -9.04 -18.93 -6.72
C GLY A 87 -10.44 -19.48 -6.53
N ASN A 88 -10.53 -20.63 -5.88
CA ASN A 88 -11.77 -21.25 -5.42
C ASN A 88 -11.69 -21.52 -3.92
N PHE A 89 -12.63 -20.98 -3.18
CA PHE A 89 -12.62 -20.89 -1.74
C PHE A 89 -13.79 -21.69 -1.16
N SER A 90 -13.56 -22.34 -0.03
CA SER A 90 -14.58 -23.07 0.73
C SER A 90 -14.54 -22.61 2.17
N PHE A 91 -15.70 -22.27 2.72
CA PHE A 91 -15.92 -21.90 4.11
C PHE A 91 -16.77 -22.98 4.78
N GLY A 92 -16.34 -24.25 4.65
CA GLY A 92 -17.06 -25.42 5.14
C GLY A 92 -17.96 -26.14 4.12
N GLY A 93 -17.96 -25.75 2.84
CA GLY A 93 -18.74 -26.44 1.80
C GLY A 93 -18.05 -27.70 1.23
N TYR A 94 -16.72 -27.71 1.21
CA TYR A 94 -15.88 -28.87 0.92
C TYR A 94 -14.46 -28.70 1.45
N PHE A 95 -13.67 -29.78 1.39
CA PHE A 95 -12.30 -29.82 1.88
C PHE A 95 -11.36 -30.57 0.92
N LYS A 96 -10.25 -31.13 1.40
CA LYS A 96 -9.13 -31.75 0.64
C LYS A 96 -9.58 -32.58 -0.57
N GLU A 97 -10.39 -33.62 -0.37
CA GLU A 97 -10.75 -34.55 -1.44
C GLU A 97 -11.43 -33.87 -2.65
N LYS A 98 -12.43 -33.02 -2.41
CA LYS A 98 -13.11 -32.30 -3.48
C LYS A 98 -12.23 -31.20 -4.07
N ALA A 99 -11.44 -30.49 -3.26
CA ALA A 99 -10.56 -29.43 -3.72
C ALA A 99 -9.52 -29.97 -4.73
N ILE A 100 -8.82 -31.03 -4.34
CA ILE A 100 -7.82 -31.71 -5.16
C ILE A 100 -8.46 -32.29 -6.44
N LYS A 101 -9.62 -32.94 -6.31
CA LYS A 101 -10.37 -33.46 -7.46
C LYS A 101 -10.75 -32.36 -8.46
N TYR A 102 -11.26 -31.22 -7.97
CA TYR A 102 -11.61 -30.08 -8.81
C TYR A 102 -10.41 -29.47 -9.52
N ALA A 103 -9.27 -29.36 -8.83
CA ALA A 103 -8.05 -28.85 -9.45
C ALA A 103 -7.59 -29.73 -10.61
N LYS A 104 -7.57 -31.05 -10.42
CA LYS A 104 -7.25 -32.02 -11.49
C LYS A 104 -8.23 -31.93 -12.65
N GLU A 105 -9.54 -32.00 -12.36
CA GLU A 105 -10.59 -31.95 -13.38
C GLU A 105 -10.54 -30.65 -14.20
N PHE A 106 -10.24 -29.51 -13.56
CA PHE A 106 -10.11 -28.25 -14.26
C PHE A 106 -8.92 -28.25 -15.22
N LEU A 107 -7.73 -28.64 -14.73
CA LEU A 107 -6.51 -28.69 -15.55
C LEU A 107 -6.68 -29.63 -16.74
N GLU A 108 -7.29 -30.81 -16.54
CA GLU A 108 -7.60 -31.74 -17.63
C GLU A 108 -8.61 -31.14 -18.64
N SER A 109 -9.61 -30.39 -18.17
CA SER A 109 -10.61 -29.74 -19.04
C SER A 109 -10.03 -28.64 -19.95
N ILE A 110 -8.84 -28.15 -19.63
CA ILE A 110 -8.08 -27.19 -20.45
C ILE A 110 -6.87 -27.83 -21.14
N GLY A 111 -6.78 -29.17 -21.12
CA GLY A 111 -5.76 -29.95 -21.82
C GLY A 111 -4.39 -29.93 -21.16
N LEU A 112 -4.29 -29.55 -19.88
CA LEU A 112 -3.05 -29.53 -19.13
C LEU A 112 -2.89 -30.82 -18.31
N LYS A 113 -1.66 -31.35 -18.30
CA LYS A 113 -1.30 -32.55 -17.55
C LYS A 113 -0.39 -32.16 -16.39
N ILE A 114 -0.69 -32.70 -15.21
CA ILE A 114 0.13 -32.52 -14.01
C ILE A 114 1.41 -33.36 -14.14
N ASP A 115 2.57 -32.74 -13.94
CA ASP A 115 3.85 -33.46 -13.91
C ASP A 115 4.07 -34.09 -12.54
N TYR A 116 3.99 -33.26 -11.50
CA TYR A 116 4.12 -33.68 -10.11
C TYR A 116 3.38 -32.71 -9.19
N VAL A 117 3.19 -33.15 -7.95
CA VAL A 117 2.65 -32.32 -6.88
C VAL A 117 3.58 -32.37 -5.67
N THR A 118 3.56 -31.34 -4.85
CA THR A 118 4.22 -31.33 -3.53
C THR A 118 3.19 -31.43 -2.41
N VAL A 119 3.57 -32.05 -1.30
CA VAL A 119 2.77 -32.12 -0.07
C VAL A 119 3.67 -31.96 1.16
N LEU A 120 3.11 -31.39 2.23
CA LEU A 120 3.83 -31.14 3.48
C LEU A 120 4.37 -32.45 4.09
N ASN A 121 5.63 -32.45 4.46
CA ASN A 121 6.32 -33.57 5.07
C ASN A 121 7.25 -33.15 6.20
N GLU A 122 6.67 -32.53 7.23
CA GLU A 122 7.42 -32.12 8.42
C GLU A 122 6.74 -32.69 9.66
N LYS A 123 7.55 -33.14 10.62
CA LYS A 123 7.07 -33.59 11.94
C LYS A 123 7.41 -32.51 12.95
N GLY A 124 6.40 -32.01 13.65
CA GLY A 124 6.51 -30.98 14.68
C GLY A 124 5.13 -30.69 15.27
N ASP A 125 4.78 -29.42 15.44
CA ASP A 125 3.46 -29.00 15.93
C ASP A 125 2.32 -29.29 14.94
N ILE A 126 2.67 -29.68 13.70
CA ILE A 126 1.75 -29.97 12.60
C ILE A 126 2.19 -31.28 11.97
N GLU A 127 1.21 -32.15 11.71
CA GLU A 127 1.46 -33.47 11.14
C GLU A 127 1.69 -33.40 9.61
N PRO A 128 2.49 -34.33 9.04
CA PRO A 128 2.60 -34.48 7.59
C PRO A 128 1.23 -34.66 6.91
N ASP A 129 1.04 -34.06 5.73
CA ASP A 129 -0.23 -34.10 5.01
C ASP A 129 -0.39 -35.39 4.18
N LYS A 130 -0.58 -36.51 4.90
CA LYS A 130 -0.78 -37.84 4.31
C LYS A 130 -2.11 -37.96 3.57
N GLU A 131 -3.14 -37.21 4.01
CA GLU A 131 -4.46 -37.23 3.39
C GLU A 131 -4.39 -36.73 1.94
N SER A 132 -3.76 -35.57 1.71
CA SER A 132 -3.58 -35.03 0.36
C SER A 132 -2.72 -35.95 -0.52
N GLU A 133 -1.69 -36.59 0.04
CA GLU A 133 -0.89 -37.59 -0.68
C GLU A 133 -1.77 -38.76 -1.17
N GLU A 134 -2.57 -39.34 -0.29
CA GLU A 134 -3.45 -40.47 -0.64
C GLU A 134 -4.48 -40.09 -1.69
N ILE A 135 -5.08 -38.90 -1.58
CA ILE A 135 -6.04 -38.40 -2.57
C ILE A 135 -5.38 -38.28 -3.95
N TRP A 136 -4.18 -37.69 -4.03
CA TRP A 136 -3.43 -37.58 -5.30
C TRP A 136 -3.09 -38.95 -5.89
N ARG A 137 -2.68 -39.92 -5.07
CA ARG A 137 -2.43 -41.31 -5.50
C ARG A 137 -3.69 -41.95 -6.08
N ARG A 138 -4.84 -41.80 -5.40
CA ARG A 138 -6.13 -42.33 -5.89
C ARG A 138 -6.55 -41.70 -7.22
N LEU A 139 -6.21 -40.43 -7.44
CA LEU A 139 -6.47 -39.73 -8.70
C LEU A 139 -5.44 -40.03 -9.80
N GLY A 140 -4.46 -40.89 -9.55
CA GLY A 140 -3.52 -41.39 -10.56
C GLY A 140 -2.25 -40.54 -10.72
N ILE A 141 -2.00 -39.57 -9.85
CA ILE A 141 -0.72 -38.83 -9.84
C ILE A 141 0.35 -39.70 -9.18
N LYS A 142 1.45 -39.94 -9.92
CA LYS A 142 2.53 -40.84 -9.50
C LYS A 142 3.69 -40.11 -8.83
N ASP A 143 4.08 -38.95 -9.36
CA ASP A 143 5.16 -38.13 -8.78
C ASP A 143 4.55 -37.19 -7.72
N ILE A 144 4.66 -37.61 -6.46
CA ILE A 144 4.24 -36.84 -5.29
C ILE A 144 5.48 -36.61 -4.44
N ARG A 145 5.93 -35.37 -4.42
CA ARG A 145 7.15 -34.95 -3.73
C ARG A 145 6.81 -34.44 -2.34
N LYS A 146 7.75 -34.63 -1.44
CA LYS A 146 7.65 -34.25 -0.04
C LYS A 146 8.48 -32.98 0.16
N ALA A 147 7.86 -31.93 0.68
CA ALA A 147 8.54 -30.66 0.96
C ALA A 147 8.29 -30.19 2.40
N GLY A 148 9.16 -29.30 2.86
CA GLY A 148 9.12 -28.76 4.22
C GLY A 148 8.06 -27.69 4.41
N ARG A 149 8.00 -27.13 5.62
CA ARG A 149 7.06 -26.08 5.99
C ARG A 149 7.22 -24.79 5.18
N GLU A 150 8.44 -24.45 4.75
CA GLU A 150 8.69 -23.22 3.96
C GLU A 150 7.93 -23.21 2.63
N ASP A 151 7.75 -24.39 2.01
CA ASP A 151 7.07 -24.53 0.72
C ASP A 151 5.60 -24.94 0.90
N ASN A 152 5.32 -25.92 1.77
CA ASN A 152 4.02 -26.58 1.85
C ASN A 152 3.19 -26.23 3.10
N PHE A 153 3.41 -25.06 3.71
CA PHE A 153 2.57 -24.54 4.78
C PHE A 153 2.33 -23.03 4.63
N TRP A 154 1.07 -22.60 4.63
CA TRP A 154 0.71 -21.19 4.44
C TRP A 154 0.02 -20.59 5.67
N GLY A 155 0.43 -19.35 5.97
CA GLY A 155 -0.25 -18.46 6.91
C GLY A 155 0.32 -18.43 8.34
N PRO A 156 -0.27 -17.57 9.19
CA PRO A 156 -1.32 -16.60 8.85
C PRO A 156 -0.76 -15.33 8.19
N THR A 157 -1.63 -14.57 7.52
CA THR A 157 -1.32 -13.19 7.13
C THR A 157 -1.36 -12.30 8.37
N GLY A 158 -0.20 -12.04 8.97
CA GLY A 158 -0.04 -11.21 10.18
C GLY A 158 0.51 -12.00 11.37
N ALA A 159 0.28 -11.50 12.58
CA ALA A 159 0.72 -12.14 13.82
C ALA A 159 -0.14 -13.36 14.23
N GLU A 160 -1.39 -13.41 13.76
CA GLU A 160 -2.34 -14.49 14.03
C GLU A 160 -3.31 -14.67 12.86
N GLY A 161 -3.99 -15.82 12.80
CA GLY A 161 -5.04 -16.07 11.81
C GLY A 161 -5.14 -17.53 11.32
N PRO A 162 -6.06 -17.80 10.38
CA PRO A 162 -6.17 -19.08 9.69
C PRO A 162 -4.90 -19.44 8.93
N CYS A 163 -4.53 -20.72 8.97
CA CYS A 163 -3.36 -21.28 8.31
C CYS A 163 -3.50 -22.80 8.13
N GLY A 164 -2.62 -23.40 7.34
CA GLY A 164 -2.53 -24.85 7.27
C GLY A 164 -1.63 -25.40 6.17
N PRO A 165 -1.58 -26.74 6.02
CA PRO A 165 -0.80 -27.39 4.98
C PRO A 165 -1.33 -27.02 3.59
N THR A 166 -0.46 -27.07 2.60
CA THR A 166 -0.83 -26.93 1.20
C THR A 166 -0.29 -28.07 0.35
N THR A 167 -0.96 -28.32 -0.78
CA THR A 167 -0.41 -29.05 -1.89
C THR A 167 -0.27 -28.13 -3.10
N GLU A 168 0.87 -28.20 -3.78
CA GLU A 168 1.16 -27.39 -4.96
C GLU A 168 1.27 -28.26 -6.21
N ILE A 169 0.74 -27.76 -7.32
CA ILE A 169 0.65 -28.47 -8.59
C ILE A 169 1.66 -27.88 -9.57
N TYR A 170 2.53 -28.75 -10.11
CA TYR A 170 3.57 -28.36 -11.04
C TYR A 170 3.32 -28.90 -12.45
N ILE A 171 3.53 -28.05 -13.45
CA ILE A 171 3.46 -28.38 -14.88
C ILE A 171 4.62 -27.71 -15.60
N ASN A 172 5.37 -28.49 -16.37
CA ASN A 172 6.62 -28.10 -17.03
C ASN A 172 7.63 -27.46 -16.05
N GLY A 173 7.68 -27.98 -14.81
CA GLY A 173 8.55 -27.46 -13.75
C GLY A 173 8.11 -26.13 -13.12
N VAL A 174 6.94 -25.60 -13.49
CA VAL A 174 6.39 -24.34 -12.95
C VAL A 174 5.24 -24.65 -12.00
N GLU A 175 5.23 -24.02 -10.83
CA GLU A 175 4.10 -24.06 -9.89
C GLU A 175 2.91 -23.28 -10.49
N ILE A 176 1.83 -23.99 -10.80
CA ILE A 176 0.63 -23.45 -11.45
C ILE A 176 -0.48 -23.16 -10.44
N TRP A 177 -0.64 -24.02 -9.43
CA TRP A 177 -1.76 -23.91 -8.50
C TRP A 177 -1.38 -24.39 -7.11
N ASN A 178 -1.59 -23.53 -6.12
CA ASN A 178 -1.46 -23.83 -4.71
C ASN A 178 -2.85 -24.03 -4.07
N ILE A 179 -3.01 -25.10 -3.27
CA ILE A 179 -4.26 -25.45 -2.58
C ILE A 179 -3.99 -25.51 -1.07
N VAL A 180 -4.23 -24.41 -0.38
CA VAL A 180 -4.08 -24.27 1.08
C VAL A 180 -5.32 -24.81 1.79
N PHE A 181 -5.09 -25.65 2.79
CA PHE A 181 -6.12 -26.20 3.65
C PHE A 181 -6.12 -25.49 4.99
N ASN A 182 -7.03 -24.53 5.17
CA ASN A 182 -7.19 -23.81 6.42
C ASN A 182 -7.77 -24.76 7.49
N GLU A 183 -6.88 -25.44 8.21
CA GLU A 183 -7.20 -26.42 9.27
C GLU A 183 -6.94 -25.87 10.67
N TYR A 184 -6.05 -24.88 10.77
CA TYR A 184 -5.57 -24.35 12.02
C TYR A 184 -5.76 -22.84 12.10
N TYR A 185 -5.86 -22.32 13.31
CA TYR A 185 -5.70 -20.92 13.64
C TYR A 185 -4.41 -20.76 14.46
N LYS A 186 -3.48 -19.94 13.98
CA LYS A 186 -2.25 -19.61 14.71
C LYS A 186 -2.52 -18.43 15.63
N LYS A 187 -2.23 -18.57 16.92
CA LYS A 187 -2.37 -17.53 17.94
C LYS A 187 -1.14 -16.61 18.00
N PRO A 188 -1.25 -15.42 18.63
CA PRO A 188 -0.12 -14.51 18.80
C PRO A 188 1.09 -15.10 19.57
N ASP A 189 0.85 -16.10 20.42
CA ASP A 189 1.90 -16.83 21.16
C ASP A 189 2.63 -17.89 20.31
N GLY A 190 2.22 -18.06 19.05
CA GLY A 190 2.78 -19.04 18.12
C GLY A 190 2.11 -20.42 18.14
N SER A 191 1.20 -20.68 19.09
CA SER A 191 0.49 -21.95 19.19
C SER A 191 -0.59 -22.11 18.10
N PHE A 192 -0.94 -23.35 17.80
CA PHE A 192 -1.96 -23.70 16.80
C PHE A 192 -3.19 -24.33 17.48
N GLU A 193 -4.38 -23.88 17.08
CA GLU A 193 -5.64 -24.54 17.43
C GLU A 193 -6.37 -25.01 16.17
N LYS A 194 -7.09 -26.13 16.24
CA LYS A 194 -7.89 -26.58 15.08
C LYS A 194 -9.11 -25.68 14.90
N LEU A 195 -9.35 -25.28 13.66
CA LEU A 195 -10.57 -24.57 13.28
C LEU A 195 -11.79 -25.48 13.46
N LYS A 196 -12.90 -24.93 13.97
CA LYS A 196 -14.17 -25.67 14.07
C LYS A 196 -14.72 -26.08 12.70
N THR A 197 -14.46 -25.27 11.69
CA THR A 197 -14.87 -25.49 10.31
C THR A 197 -13.65 -25.28 9.43
N PRO A 198 -13.05 -26.35 8.88
CA PRO A 198 -11.90 -26.19 7.99
C PRO A 198 -12.35 -25.59 6.66
N GLY A 199 -11.42 -24.90 6.01
CA GLY A 199 -11.66 -24.21 4.75
C GLY A 199 -10.64 -24.55 3.67
N VAL A 200 -10.97 -24.18 2.44
CA VAL A 200 -10.06 -24.28 1.30
C VAL A 200 -9.79 -22.87 0.80
N ASP A 201 -8.52 -22.58 0.56
CA ASP A 201 -8.01 -21.40 -0.12
C ASP A 201 -7.15 -21.88 -1.28
N THR A 202 -7.40 -21.39 -2.50
CA THR A 202 -6.53 -21.72 -3.62
C THR A 202 -6.07 -20.48 -4.36
N GLY A 203 -4.86 -20.56 -4.90
CA GLY A 203 -4.25 -19.52 -5.72
C GLY A 203 -3.59 -20.11 -6.97
N MET A 204 -4.09 -19.72 -8.13
CA MET A 204 -3.53 -20.06 -9.44
C MET A 204 -3.21 -18.78 -10.20
N GLY A 205 -1.92 -18.53 -10.45
CA GLY A 205 -1.47 -17.35 -11.18
C GLY A 205 -1.88 -17.44 -12.65
N LEU A 206 -2.70 -16.50 -13.12
CA LEU A 206 -3.18 -16.48 -14.51
C LEU A 206 -2.04 -16.44 -15.52
N GLU A 207 -1.00 -15.66 -15.23
CA GLU A 207 0.14 -15.45 -16.10
C GLU A 207 0.95 -16.74 -16.31
N ARG A 208 1.19 -17.50 -15.24
CA ARG A 208 1.85 -18.80 -15.32
C ARG A 208 0.98 -19.83 -16.02
N LEU A 209 -0.33 -19.83 -15.74
CA LEU A 209 -1.28 -20.71 -16.42
C LEU A 209 -1.35 -20.42 -17.93
N ALA A 210 -1.39 -19.15 -18.31
CA ALA A 210 -1.40 -18.69 -19.70
C ALA A 210 -0.10 -19.11 -20.42
N MET A 211 1.06 -18.93 -19.77
CA MET A 211 2.35 -19.34 -20.30
C MET A 211 2.37 -20.84 -20.65
N VAL A 212 1.98 -21.69 -19.70
CA VAL A 212 1.94 -23.15 -19.92
C VAL A 212 0.86 -23.52 -20.95
N SER A 213 -0.34 -22.94 -20.89
CA SER A 213 -1.44 -23.21 -21.83
C SER A 213 -1.14 -22.78 -23.28
N GLN A 214 -0.21 -21.85 -23.47
CA GLN A 214 0.19 -21.34 -24.79
C GLN A 214 1.53 -21.90 -25.26
N GLY A 215 2.19 -22.75 -24.46
CA GLY A 215 3.51 -23.31 -24.78
C GLY A 215 4.60 -22.24 -24.90
N LYS A 216 4.50 -21.16 -24.12
CA LYS A 216 5.47 -20.06 -24.11
C LYS A 216 6.58 -20.32 -23.10
N LYS A 217 7.77 -19.74 -23.35
CA LYS A 217 8.95 -19.96 -22.49
C LYS A 217 8.95 -19.08 -21.25
N ASN A 218 8.39 -17.88 -21.38
CA ASN A 218 8.27 -16.91 -20.31
C ASN A 218 6.87 -16.27 -20.35
N ILE A 219 6.50 -15.61 -19.25
CA ILE A 219 5.16 -15.00 -19.10
C ILE A 219 4.93 -13.84 -20.08
N PHE A 220 5.99 -13.15 -20.50
CA PHE A 220 5.91 -11.97 -21.36
C PHE A 220 5.66 -12.30 -22.85
N GLU A 221 5.85 -13.56 -23.24
CA GLU A 221 5.49 -14.06 -24.58
C GLU A 221 4.01 -14.42 -24.73
N THR A 222 3.22 -14.34 -23.64
CA THR A 222 1.79 -14.65 -23.65
C THR A 222 0.95 -13.53 -24.24
N ASP A 223 -0.32 -13.82 -24.57
CA ASP A 223 -1.31 -12.82 -25.00
C ASP A 223 -1.49 -11.64 -24.03
N LEU A 224 -1.15 -11.84 -22.75
CA LEU A 224 -1.21 -10.79 -21.73
C LEU A 224 -0.20 -9.66 -21.96
N PHE A 225 0.90 -9.93 -22.67
CA PHE A 225 2.00 -8.97 -22.82
C PHE A 225 2.52 -8.79 -24.25
N ALA A 226 2.45 -9.83 -25.09
CA ALA A 226 3.07 -9.82 -26.42
C ALA A 226 2.66 -8.62 -27.28
N GLN A 227 1.37 -8.26 -27.27
CA GLN A 227 0.85 -7.09 -27.99
C GLN A 227 1.49 -5.76 -27.55
N TYR A 228 1.83 -5.62 -26.26
CA TYR A 228 2.44 -4.40 -25.73
C TYR A 228 3.94 -4.33 -26.03
N PHE A 229 4.59 -5.48 -26.21
CA PHE A 229 5.99 -5.53 -26.67
C PHE A 229 6.14 -4.99 -28.09
N GLU A 230 5.15 -5.20 -28.95
CA GLU A 230 5.15 -4.74 -30.33
C GLU A 230 5.08 -3.20 -30.44
N LEU A 231 4.55 -2.53 -29.41
CA LEU A 231 4.51 -1.06 -29.31
C LEU A 231 5.86 -0.45 -28.90
N LEU A 232 6.80 -1.25 -28.42
CA LEU A 232 8.11 -0.79 -27.95
C LEU A 232 9.17 -0.90 -29.07
N PRO A 233 10.14 0.03 -29.12
CA PRO A 233 11.23 -0.04 -30.11
C PRO A 233 11.96 -1.39 -30.07
N LYS A 234 12.28 -1.93 -31.26
CA LYS A 234 12.86 -3.27 -31.38
C LYS A 234 14.22 -3.37 -30.70
N GLU A 235 15.00 -2.30 -30.74
CA GLU A 235 16.36 -2.18 -30.22
C GLU A 235 16.42 -2.08 -28.69
N LEU A 236 15.28 -1.88 -28.01
CA LEU A 236 15.25 -1.78 -26.56
C LEU A 236 15.60 -3.14 -25.92
N PRO A 237 16.46 -3.19 -24.90
CA PRO A 237 16.80 -4.45 -24.23
C PRO A 237 15.56 -5.15 -23.67
N GLU A 238 15.52 -6.47 -23.75
CA GLU A 238 14.32 -7.23 -23.39
C GLU A 238 13.91 -7.05 -21.93
N LYS A 239 14.89 -7.02 -21.00
CA LYS A 239 14.67 -6.68 -19.59
C LYS A 239 13.92 -5.35 -19.42
N ILE A 240 14.29 -4.34 -20.20
CA ILE A 240 13.67 -3.01 -20.13
C ILE A 240 12.25 -3.04 -20.70
N LYS A 241 12.01 -3.78 -21.79
CA LYS A 241 10.65 -3.99 -22.32
C LYS A 241 9.73 -4.62 -21.28
N ARG A 242 10.21 -5.68 -20.62
CA ARG A 242 9.50 -6.39 -19.55
C ARG A 242 9.12 -5.45 -18.39
N ILE A 243 10.08 -4.64 -17.92
CA ILE A 243 9.84 -3.63 -16.87
C ILE A 243 8.77 -2.63 -17.31
N ILE A 244 8.87 -2.08 -18.52
CA ILE A 244 7.90 -1.08 -19.00
C ILE A 244 6.50 -1.68 -19.01
N VAL A 245 6.29 -2.86 -19.62
CA VAL A 245 4.94 -3.40 -19.76
C VAL A 245 4.35 -3.85 -18.43
N ASP A 246 5.14 -4.47 -17.54
CA ASP A 246 4.66 -4.86 -16.21
C ASP A 246 4.26 -3.62 -15.40
N HIS A 247 5.15 -2.64 -15.31
CA HIS A 247 4.88 -1.45 -14.51
C HIS A 247 3.74 -0.61 -15.11
N SER A 248 3.60 -0.54 -16.44
CA SER A 248 2.45 0.12 -17.09
C SER A 248 1.13 -0.53 -16.65
N ARG A 249 1.09 -1.86 -16.61
CA ARG A 249 -0.09 -2.62 -16.18
C ARG A 249 -0.39 -2.35 -14.71
N ALA A 250 0.61 -2.47 -13.84
CA ALA A 250 0.50 -2.18 -12.42
C ALA A 250 0.02 -0.75 -12.12
N ILE A 251 0.58 0.25 -12.81
CA ILE A 251 0.20 1.67 -12.69
C ILE A 251 -1.28 1.87 -13.06
N THR A 252 -1.71 1.26 -14.16
CA THR A 252 -3.10 1.31 -14.65
C THR A 252 -4.07 0.83 -13.57
N PHE A 253 -3.82 -0.34 -12.98
CA PHE A 253 -4.69 -0.90 -11.95
C PHE A 253 -4.63 -0.14 -10.61
N LEU A 254 -3.46 0.31 -10.18
CA LEU A 254 -3.32 1.09 -8.94
C LEU A 254 -4.09 2.42 -9.02
N ILE A 255 -3.95 3.18 -10.11
CA ILE A 255 -4.66 4.46 -10.27
C ILE A 255 -6.17 4.24 -10.35
N ASN A 256 -6.60 3.18 -11.04
CA ASN A 256 -8.00 2.79 -11.13
C ASN A 256 -8.62 2.50 -9.75
N ASP A 257 -7.88 1.80 -8.89
CA ASP A 257 -8.31 1.47 -7.53
C ASP A 257 -8.14 2.64 -6.55
N GLY A 258 -7.82 3.84 -7.05
CA GLY A 258 -7.84 5.09 -6.31
C GLY A 258 -6.50 5.53 -5.72
N VAL A 259 -5.43 4.79 -5.99
CA VAL A 259 -4.08 5.16 -5.53
C VAL A 259 -3.63 6.42 -6.28
N ARG A 260 -2.90 7.29 -5.56
CA ARG A 260 -2.34 8.54 -6.07
C ARG A 260 -0.85 8.63 -5.76
N PRO A 261 -0.01 9.27 -6.60
CA PRO A 261 1.43 9.39 -6.35
C PRO A 261 1.76 10.19 -5.06
N LEU A 262 2.06 9.49 -3.96
CA LEU A 262 2.34 10.08 -2.64
C LEU A 262 3.75 9.70 -2.12
N ASN A 263 4.14 10.24 -0.97
CA ASN A 263 5.46 9.99 -0.37
C ASN A 263 5.48 8.74 0.53
N LYS A 264 4.33 8.10 0.76
CA LYS A 264 4.17 6.99 1.72
C LYS A 264 3.22 5.93 1.16
N GLU A 265 3.29 4.73 1.74
CA GLU A 265 2.33 3.65 1.52
C GLU A 265 2.14 3.29 0.03
N ALA A 266 0.95 2.86 -0.37
CA ALA A 266 0.65 2.48 -1.76
C ALA A 266 0.95 3.63 -2.75
N GLY A 267 0.78 4.88 -2.31
CA GLY A 267 1.10 6.03 -3.14
C GLY A 267 2.61 6.20 -3.40
N TYR A 268 3.47 5.77 -2.48
CA TYR A 268 4.92 5.70 -2.71
C TYR A 268 5.25 4.62 -3.74
N VAL A 269 4.59 3.46 -3.66
CA VAL A 269 4.76 2.37 -4.64
C VAL A 269 4.37 2.85 -6.03
N LEU A 270 3.17 3.41 -6.20
CA LEU A 270 2.71 3.94 -7.48
C LEU A 270 3.69 4.98 -8.03
N ARG A 271 4.13 5.92 -7.19
CA ARG A 271 5.12 6.93 -7.59
C ARG A 271 6.44 6.29 -8.05
N ARG A 272 6.94 5.27 -7.33
CA ARG A 272 8.19 4.57 -7.69
C ARG A 272 8.08 3.96 -9.08
N LEU A 273 6.97 3.28 -9.39
CA LEU A 273 6.75 2.67 -10.71
C LEU A 273 6.70 3.73 -11.81
N ILE A 274 5.89 4.78 -11.64
CA ILE A 274 5.75 5.86 -12.64
C ILE A 274 7.12 6.49 -12.94
N ARG A 275 7.87 6.83 -11.89
CA ARG A 275 9.19 7.47 -12.05
C ARG A 275 10.21 6.55 -12.69
N ARG A 276 10.16 5.23 -12.42
CA ARG A 276 11.04 4.26 -13.07
C ARG A 276 10.77 4.18 -14.57
N VAL A 277 9.51 4.10 -14.98
CA VAL A 277 9.14 4.12 -16.41
C VAL A 277 9.52 5.44 -17.07
N MET A 278 9.21 6.58 -16.45
CA MET A 278 9.61 7.89 -16.98
C MET A 278 11.12 8.01 -17.18
N ALA A 279 11.90 7.47 -16.25
CA ALA A 279 13.35 7.53 -16.36
C ALA A 279 13.88 6.64 -17.48
N ILE A 280 13.27 5.47 -17.69
CA ILE A 280 13.56 4.61 -18.84
C ILE A 280 13.26 5.36 -20.14
N GLU A 281 12.12 6.07 -20.22
CA GLU A 281 11.79 6.90 -21.39
C GLU A 281 12.88 7.94 -21.66
N THR A 282 13.28 8.72 -20.66
CA THR A 282 14.34 9.73 -20.81
C THR A 282 15.70 9.09 -21.16
N THR A 283 16.03 7.95 -20.55
CA THR A 283 17.34 7.30 -20.74
C THR A 283 17.51 6.73 -22.14
N HIS A 284 16.45 6.10 -22.66
CA HIS A 284 16.42 5.46 -23.97
C HIS A 284 15.83 6.35 -25.07
N ASN A 285 15.57 7.64 -24.77
CA ASN A 285 14.95 8.60 -25.69
C ASN A 285 13.63 8.09 -26.29
N LEU A 286 12.81 7.40 -25.49
CA LEU A 286 11.49 6.94 -25.91
C LEU A 286 10.55 8.15 -25.98
N LYS A 287 9.73 8.20 -27.03
CA LYS A 287 8.72 9.25 -27.16
C LYS A 287 7.62 9.00 -26.12
N SER A 288 7.24 10.04 -25.36
CA SER A 288 6.29 9.94 -24.25
C SER A 288 4.93 9.32 -24.62
N HIS A 289 4.49 9.48 -25.88
CA HIS A 289 3.24 8.91 -26.35
C HIS A 289 3.22 7.38 -26.32
N ILE A 290 4.38 6.70 -26.28
CA ILE A 290 4.45 5.24 -26.21
C ILE A 290 3.88 4.76 -24.88
N PHE A 291 4.31 5.34 -23.76
CA PHE A 291 3.76 4.98 -22.45
C PHE A 291 2.30 5.39 -22.31
N ASP A 292 1.93 6.57 -22.82
CA ASP A 292 0.54 7.02 -22.79
C ASP A 292 -0.38 6.07 -23.60
N SER A 293 0.12 5.53 -24.73
CA SER A 293 -0.58 4.52 -25.53
C SER A 293 -0.66 3.17 -24.81
N LEU A 294 0.41 2.73 -24.14
CA LEU A 294 0.39 1.50 -23.34
C LEU A 294 -0.69 1.53 -22.25
N LEU A 295 -0.77 2.64 -21.50
CA LEU A 295 -1.77 2.80 -20.45
C LEU A 295 -3.19 2.79 -21.01
N HIS A 296 -3.39 3.46 -22.15
CA HIS A 296 -4.66 3.45 -22.86
C HIS A 296 -5.05 2.03 -23.31
N ASP A 297 -4.16 1.35 -24.03
CA ASP A 297 -4.43 0.03 -24.60
C ASP A 297 -4.61 -1.03 -23.50
N MET A 298 -3.92 -0.91 -22.37
CA MET A 298 -4.14 -1.75 -21.20
C MET A 298 -5.51 -1.50 -20.56
N ALA A 299 -5.91 -0.23 -20.37
CA ALA A 299 -7.24 0.07 -19.83
C ALA A 299 -8.36 -0.47 -20.74
N HIS A 300 -8.15 -0.44 -22.07
CA HIS A 300 -9.09 -0.98 -23.05
C HIS A 300 -9.10 -2.51 -23.08
N SER A 301 -7.94 -3.16 -23.17
CA SER A 301 -7.82 -4.62 -23.27
C SER A 301 -8.34 -5.35 -22.04
N TYR A 302 -8.17 -4.74 -20.86
CA TYR A 302 -8.71 -5.27 -19.61
C TYR A 302 -10.14 -4.80 -19.32
N GLY A 303 -10.66 -3.82 -20.07
CA GLY A 303 -11.94 -3.17 -19.84
C GLY A 303 -13.15 -4.10 -19.93
N ASP A 304 -13.09 -5.14 -20.75
CA ASP A 304 -14.16 -6.14 -20.87
C ASP A 304 -14.35 -6.94 -19.58
N PHE A 305 -13.25 -7.22 -18.86
CA PHE A 305 -13.28 -7.98 -17.61
C PHE A 305 -13.32 -7.06 -16.37
N TYR A 306 -12.75 -5.86 -16.47
CA TYR A 306 -12.73 -4.82 -15.44
C TYR A 306 -13.33 -3.50 -15.97
N PRO A 307 -14.67 -3.38 -16.09
CA PRO A 307 -15.33 -2.22 -16.70
C PRO A 307 -15.08 -0.89 -15.98
N GLU A 308 -14.61 -0.92 -14.73
CA GLU A 308 -14.15 0.26 -14.02
C GLU A 308 -12.93 0.93 -14.66
N LEU A 309 -12.06 0.18 -15.36
CA LEU A 309 -10.89 0.72 -16.06
C LEU A 309 -11.30 1.68 -17.17
N LEU A 310 -12.28 1.29 -17.98
CA LEU A 310 -12.82 2.13 -19.05
C LEU A 310 -13.47 3.41 -18.50
N ARG A 311 -14.20 3.29 -17.38
CA ARG A 311 -14.87 4.43 -16.74
C ARG A 311 -13.88 5.45 -16.15
N LYS A 312 -12.67 5.03 -15.81
CA LYS A 312 -11.64 5.85 -15.15
C LYS A 312 -10.40 6.09 -16.02
N SER A 313 -10.42 5.76 -17.30
CA SER A 313 -9.25 5.86 -18.20
C SER A 313 -8.67 7.28 -18.26
N ASN A 314 -9.53 8.31 -18.33
CA ASN A 314 -9.10 9.71 -18.29
C ASN A 314 -8.35 10.05 -16.99
N ASN A 315 -8.80 9.52 -15.85
CA ASN A 315 -8.14 9.75 -14.57
C ASN A 315 -6.74 9.08 -14.52
N ILE A 316 -6.53 7.97 -15.21
CA ILE A 316 -5.22 7.32 -15.34
C ILE A 316 -4.26 8.26 -16.07
N GLN A 317 -4.68 8.80 -17.22
CA GLN A 317 -3.88 9.75 -17.99
C GLN A 317 -3.58 11.03 -17.19
N ASP A 318 -4.59 11.60 -16.52
CA ASP A 318 -4.43 12.82 -15.73
C ASP A 318 -3.38 12.69 -14.61
N GLU A 319 -3.38 11.59 -13.86
CA GLU A 319 -2.42 11.37 -12.79
C GLU A 319 -0.98 11.21 -13.31
N ILE A 320 -0.82 10.58 -14.47
CA ILE A 320 0.48 10.44 -15.13
C ILE A 320 0.99 11.78 -15.63
N GLN A 321 0.13 12.58 -16.27
CA GLN A 321 0.52 13.93 -16.71
C GLN A 321 0.89 14.84 -15.55
N LYS A 322 0.19 14.75 -14.40
CA LYS A 322 0.55 15.49 -13.17
C LYS A 322 1.94 15.09 -12.67
N GLU A 323 2.26 13.79 -12.60
CA GLU A 323 3.58 13.35 -12.14
C GLU A 323 4.68 13.70 -13.16
N ARG A 324 4.40 13.61 -14.48
CA ARG A 324 5.31 14.07 -15.54
C ARG A 324 5.64 15.56 -15.40
N ALA A 325 4.64 16.41 -15.27
CA ALA A 325 4.83 17.85 -15.10
C ALA A 325 5.63 18.19 -13.84
N LYS A 326 5.44 17.43 -12.77
CA LYS A 326 6.10 17.63 -11.48
C LYS A 326 7.55 17.13 -11.47
N PHE A 327 7.83 15.98 -12.08
CA PHE A 327 9.10 15.28 -11.93
C PHE A 327 10.01 15.36 -13.16
N GLY A 328 9.46 15.50 -14.37
CA GLY A 328 10.21 15.41 -15.63
C GLY A 328 11.42 16.33 -15.69
N LYS A 329 11.27 17.61 -15.31
CA LYS A 329 12.40 18.56 -15.29
C LYS A 329 13.52 18.17 -14.31
N SER A 330 13.18 17.56 -13.17
CA SER A 330 14.19 17.11 -12.17
C SER A 330 14.88 15.84 -12.65
N LEU A 331 14.10 14.94 -13.26
CA LEU A 331 14.55 13.69 -13.84
C LEU A 331 15.59 13.93 -14.94
N ASP A 332 15.29 14.82 -15.88
CA ASP A 332 16.17 15.14 -16.99
C ASP A 332 17.53 15.67 -16.49
N LYS A 333 17.50 16.59 -15.52
CA LYS A 333 18.70 17.12 -14.87
C LYS A 333 19.47 16.03 -14.14
N GLY A 334 18.78 15.16 -13.40
CA GLY A 334 19.38 14.04 -12.69
C GLY A 334 20.10 13.08 -13.62
N ILE A 335 19.47 12.70 -14.74
CA ILE A 335 20.06 11.80 -15.73
C ILE A 335 21.28 12.46 -16.41
N GLN A 336 21.19 13.74 -16.75
CA GLN A 336 22.34 14.48 -17.29
C GLN A 336 23.51 14.54 -16.28
N GLU A 337 23.22 14.82 -15.01
CA GLU A 337 24.22 14.90 -13.96
C GLU A 337 24.89 13.54 -13.70
N MET A 338 24.12 12.46 -13.75
CA MET A 338 24.64 11.10 -13.64
C MET A 338 25.54 10.74 -14.83
N LYS A 339 25.16 11.14 -16.05
CA LYS A 339 25.93 10.85 -17.27
C LYS A 339 27.31 11.54 -17.32
N LYS A 340 27.51 12.64 -16.58
CA LYS A 340 28.79 13.36 -16.53
C LYS A 340 29.91 12.57 -15.88
N ASP A 341 29.59 11.74 -14.89
CA ASP A 341 30.57 10.96 -14.14
C ASP A 341 30.02 9.59 -13.74
N ILE A 342 29.72 8.77 -14.76
CA ILE A 342 29.29 7.37 -14.58
C ILE A 342 30.40 6.54 -13.92
N GLN A 343 31.67 6.95 -14.09
CA GLN A 343 32.84 6.18 -13.64
C GLN A 343 33.02 6.24 -12.12
N ALA A 344 32.66 7.37 -11.48
CA ALA A 344 32.74 7.57 -10.04
C ALA A 344 31.44 7.19 -9.29
N LEU A 345 30.50 6.50 -9.94
CA LEU A 345 29.22 6.20 -9.34
C LEU A 345 29.33 5.05 -8.33
N ASP A 346 29.17 5.39 -7.05
CA ASP A 346 29.03 4.48 -5.91
C ASP A 346 27.65 4.63 -5.25
N GLU A 347 27.37 3.88 -4.18
CA GLU A 347 26.08 3.95 -3.50
C GLU A 347 25.81 5.32 -2.85
N LYS A 348 26.86 6.04 -2.45
CA LYS A 348 26.75 7.40 -1.90
C LYS A 348 26.34 8.40 -2.99
N ARG A 349 26.97 8.35 -4.15
CA ARG A 349 26.61 9.20 -5.29
C ARG A 349 25.23 8.82 -5.85
N ALA A 350 24.88 7.53 -5.85
CA ALA A 350 23.52 7.09 -6.16
C ALA A 350 22.50 7.67 -5.17
N PHE A 351 22.82 7.67 -3.87
CA PHE A 351 22.02 8.32 -2.85
C PHE A 351 21.91 9.84 -3.07
N ASP A 352 23.01 10.51 -3.44
CA ASP A 352 23.03 11.94 -3.78
C ASP A 352 22.10 12.27 -4.96
N LEU A 353 22.11 11.44 -6.00
CA LEU A 353 21.21 11.55 -7.15
C LEU A 353 19.74 11.31 -6.77
N TYR A 354 19.48 10.32 -5.90
CA TYR A 354 18.16 10.03 -5.37
C TYR A 354 17.61 11.19 -4.52
N GLN A 355 18.38 11.71 -3.55
CA GLN A 355 17.91 12.77 -2.67
C GLN A 355 17.76 14.13 -3.38
N THR A 356 18.65 14.42 -4.33
CA THR A 356 18.69 15.73 -5.01
C THR A 356 17.72 15.80 -6.17
N TYR A 357 17.69 14.75 -7.00
CA TYR A 357 16.95 14.76 -8.26
C TYR A 357 15.75 13.81 -8.25
N GLY A 358 15.60 12.96 -7.23
CA GLY A 358 14.54 11.96 -7.11
C GLY A 358 14.72 10.74 -8.01
N LEU A 359 15.94 10.50 -8.52
CA LEU A 359 16.26 9.36 -9.39
C LEU A 359 16.15 8.04 -8.61
N PRO A 360 15.24 7.13 -8.98
CA PRO A 360 15.15 5.82 -8.33
C PRO A 360 16.46 5.03 -8.48
N PHE A 361 16.81 4.22 -7.48
CA PHE A 361 18.04 3.43 -7.49
C PHE A 361 18.11 2.46 -8.69
N GLU A 362 16.97 1.91 -9.08
CA GLU A 362 16.85 0.94 -10.17
C GLU A 362 17.16 1.62 -11.51
N VAL A 363 16.71 2.85 -11.67
CA VAL A 363 17.02 3.68 -12.84
C VAL A 363 18.52 3.93 -12.90
N ILE A 364 19.12 4.32 -11.78
CA ILE A 364 20.56 4.54 -11.69
C ILE A 364 21.31 3.27 -12.13
N LYS A 365 20.89 2.12 -11.61
CA LYS A 365 21.44 0.80 -11.96
C LYS A 365 21.28 0.46 -13.44
N ASP A 366 20.09 0.66 -13.99
CA ASP A 366 19.75 0.33 -15.38
C ASP A 366 20.49 1.26 -16.37
N VAL A 367 20.66 2.54 -16.07
CA VAL A 367 21.40 3.50 -16.93
C VAL A 367 22.90 3.20 -16.96
N VAL A 368 23.47 2.80 -15.82
CA VAL A 368 24.90 2.50 -15.72
C VAL A 368 25.23 1.21 -16.47
N GLY A 369 24.37 0.20 -16.31
CA GLY A 369 24.50 -1.09 -16.99
C GLY A 369 25.83 -1.82 -16.71
N GLY A 370 26.01 -2.97 -17.36
CA GLY A 370 27.25 -3.75 -17.30
C GLY A 370 27.73 -4.12 -15.89
N LEU A 371 29.04 -4.29 -15.73
CA LEU A 371 29.68 -4.70 -14.47
C LEU A 371 29.47 -3.67 -13.33
N ARG A 372 29.51 -2.37 -13.64
CA ARG A 372 29.31 -1.34 -12.61
C ARG A 372 27.88 -1.24 -12.12
N GLY A 373 26.90 -1.38 -13.01
CA GLY A 373 25.49 -1.48 -12.60
C GLY A 373 25.28 -2.70 -11.70
N SER A 374 25.96 -3.82 -11.95
CA SER A 374 25.90 -4.99 -11.06
C SER A 374 26.64 -4.82 -9.73
N GLU A 375 27.65 -3.96 -9.66
CA GLU A 375 28.40 -3.67 -8.42
C GLU A 375 27.60 -2.80 -7.44
N LEU A 376 26.68 -1.97 -7.94
CA LEU A 376 25.81 -1.14 -7.09
C LEU A 376 24.89 -2.02 -6.23
N ASN A 377 25.10 -1.99 -4.92
CA ASN A 377 24.38 -2.82 -3.98
C ASN A 377 23.22 -2.06 -3.32
N ARG A 378 22.01 -2.63 -3.41
CA ARG A 378 20.80 -2.04 -2.82
C ARG A 378 20.91 -1.87 -1.30
N ASN A 379 21.43 -2.87 -0.59
CA ASN A 379 21.54 -2.81 0.88
C ASN A 379 22.49 -1.69 1.30
N LYS A 380 23.61 -1.52 0.59
CA LYS A 380 24.54 -0.40 0.84
C LYS A 380 23.92 0.97 0.52
N PHE A 381 23.14 1.07 -0.55
CA PHE A 381 22.37 2.28 -0.84
C PHE A 381 21.34 2.60 0.28
N GLU A 382 20.66 1.58 0.80
CA GLU A 382 19.76 1.74 1.95
C GLU A 382 20.49 2.10 3.24
N GLU A 383 21.72 1.61 3.42
CA GLU A 383 22.60 2.05 4.51
C GLU A 383 22.95 3.53 4.38
N GLU A 384 23.24 4.05 3.17
CA GLU A 384 23.45 5.48 2.95
C GLU A 384 22.19 6.30 3.27
N ILE A 385 21.00 5.83 2.89
CA ILE A 385 19.72 6.43 3.31
C ILE A 385 19.62 6.45 4.84
N LYS A 386 19.88 5.33 5.51
CA LYS A 386 19.81 5.21 6.98
C LYS A 386 20.85 6.11 7.65
N LYS A 387 22.08 6.19 7.13
CA LYS A 387 23.13 7.09 7.60
C LYS A 387 22.69 8.54 7.49
N HIS A 388 22.16 8.96 6.34
CA HIS A 388 21.66 10.31 6.15
C HIS A 388 20.45 10.62 7.04
N GLN A 389 19.53 9.67 7.26
CA GLN A 389 18.44 9.81 8.22
C GLN A 389 18.95 9.96 9.66
N LYS A 390 19.96 9.17 10.04
CA LYS A 390 20.65 9.29 11.34
C LYS A 390 21.38 10.63 11.47
N ILE A 391 22.07 11.11 10.44
CA ILE A 391 22.75 12.42 10.43
C ILE A 391 21.72 13.55 10.47
N SER A 392 20.58 13.42 9.79
CA SER A 392 19.49 14.39 9.85
C SER A 392 18.86 14.41 11.25
N ARG A 393 18.71 13.26 11.90
CA ARG A 393 18.23 13.14 13.29
C ARG A 393 19.26 13.65 14.30
N ALA A 394 20.53 13.29 14.16
CA ALA A 394 21.65 13.73 14.99
C ALA A 394 21.99 15.21 14.77
N GLY A 395 21.75 15.74 13.57
CA GLY A 395 21.85 17.16 13.24
C GLY A 395 20.70 17.97 13.82
N VAL A 396 19.53 17.35 14.02
CA VAL A 396 18.47 17.89 14.88
C VAL A 396 18.89 17.82 16.34
N GLU A 397 19.48 16.73 16.85
CA GLU A 397 20.03 16.65 18.22
C GLU A 397 21.24 17.57 18.48
N LYS A 398 22.06 17.87 17.47
CA LYS A 398 23.19 18.82 17.56
C LYS A 398 22.78 20.27 17.36
N LYS A 399 21.74 20.56 16.57
CA LYS A 399 21.14 21.91 16.51
C LYS A 399 20.29 22.23 17.74
N PHE A 400 19.72 21.21 18.38
CA PHE A 400 18.95 21.30 19.61
C PHE A 400 19.64 20.45 20.67
N GLY A 401 20.80 20.95 21.13
CA GLY A 401 21.72 20.25 22.03
C GLY A 401 21.01 19.51 23.16
N GLY A 402 21.38 18.23 23.31
CA GLY A 402 20.91 17.34 24.35
C GLY A 402 21.12 17.91 25.75
N HIS A 403 20.07 18.50 26.29
CA HIS A 403 19.72 18.46 27.70
C HIS A 403 18.25 18.04 27.76
N GLY A 404 17.94 17.07 28.62
CA GLY A 404 16.69 16.32 28.63
C GLY A 404 15.46 17.20 28.44
N LEU A 405 14.64 16.86 27.44
CA LEU A 405 13.35 17.49 27.22
C LEU A 405 12.44 17.14 28.42
N LEU A 406 11.81 18.15 29.02
CA LEU A 406 10.76 17.98 30.03
C LEU A 406 9.50 17.33 29.45
N LEU A 407 9.31 17.46 28.13
CA LEU A 407 8.22 16.81 27.38
C LEU A 407 8.72 16.48 25.96
N ASP A 408 8.69 15.19 25.60
CA ASP A 408 8.85 14.71 24.21
C ASP A 408 7.84 13.61 23.92
N THR A 409 6.74 13.97 23.26
CA THR A 409 5.73 13.01 22.76
C THR A 409 5.90 12.73 21.26
N GLY A 410 7.01 13.18 20.67
CA GLY A 410 7.19 13.24 19.21
C GLY A 410 6.54 14.47 18.56
N GLU A 411 5.33 14.86 18.97
CA GLU A 411 4.60 16.04 18.47
C GLU A 411 4.87 17.32 19.29
N LEU A 412 5.01 17.19 20.62
CA LEU A 412 5.29 18.28 21.55
C LEU A 412 6.72 18.16 22.09
N LYS A 413 7.49 19.26 22.04
CA LYS A 413 8.88 19.29 22.52
C LYS A 413 9.17 20.54 23.35
N ALA A 414 9.55 20.35 24.61
CA ALA A 414 9.97 21.42 25.51
C ALA A 414 11.20 21.02 26.32
N LYS A 415 12.21 21.90 26.41
CA LYS A 415 13.46 21.64 27.15
C LYS A 415 13.47 22.12 28.60
N ASP A 416 12.65 23.12 28.93
CA ASP A 416 12.56 23.76 30.25
C ASP A 416 11.11 24.19 30.54
N GLU A 417 10.79 24.60 31.79
CA GLU A 417 9.43 24.97 32.19
C GLU A 417 8.89 26.19 31.42
N GLU A 418 9.79 27.08 30.98
CA GLU A 418 9.43 28.26 30.18
C GLU A 418 9.04 27.88 28.75
N GLU A 419 9.76 26.95 28.13
CA GLU A 419 9.38 26.35 26.85
C GLU A 419 8.09 25.54 26.97
N LEU A 420 7.88 24.82 28.08
CA LEU A 420 6.68 24.03 28.30
C LEU A 420 5.43 24.92 28.28
N LYS A 421 5.45 26.09 28.94
CA LYS A 421 4.35 27.06 28.89
C LYS A 421 4.06 27.53 27.45
N LYS A 422 5.11 27.80 26.66
CA LYS A 422 4.96 28.22 25.25
C LYS A 422 4.38 27.10 24.39
N VAL A 423 4.85 25.88 24.56
CA VAL A 423 4.38 24.69 23.84
C VAL A 423 2.90 24.41 24.16
N ILE A 424 2.47 24.54 25.41
CA ILE A 424 1.06 24.37 25.82
C ILE A 424 0.14 25.39 25.12
N ARG A 425 0.58 26.66 25.01
CA ARG A 425 -0.14 27.71 24.26
C ARG A 425 -0.27 27.35 22.78
N LEU A 426 0.84 26.94 22.16
CA LEU A 426 0.90 26.55 20.74
C LEU A 426 0.10 25.27 20.46
N HIS A 427 0.04 24.34 21.41
CA HIS A 427 -0.74 23.11 21.29
C HIS A 427 -2.24 23.40 21.26
N THR A 428 -2.73 24.23 22.18
CA THR A 428 -4.14 24.64 22.16
C THR A 428 -4.48 25.47 20.92
N ALA A 429 -3.56 26.33 20.47
CA ALA A 429 -3.73 27.07 19.22
C ALA A 429 -3.81 26.14 17.99
N THR A 430 -3.17 24.96 18.04
CA THR A 430 -3.22 23.96 16.95
C THR A 430 -4.62 23.36 16.83
N HIS A 431 -5.30 23.07 17.94
CA HIS A 431 -6.70 22.60 17.93
C HIS A 431 -7.65 23.68 17.39
N LEU A 432 -7.44 24.95 17.76
CA LEU A 432 -8.22 26.06 17.21
C LEU A 432 -7.99 26.22 15.70
N LEU A 433 -6.75 26.06 15.24
CA LEU A 433 -6.39 26.10 13.82
C LEU A 433 -7.09 24.98 13.03
N GLN A 434 -7.10 23.75 13.55
CA GLN A 434 -7.76 22.62 12.91
C GLN A 434 -9.28 22.83 12.80
N ALA A 435 -9.92 23.30 13.87
CA ALA A 435 -11.33 23.66 13.84
C ALA A 435 -11.63 24.81 12.86
N ALA A 436 -10.80 25.85 12.82
CA ALA A 436 -10.94 26.97 11.90
C ALA A 436 -10.78 26.54 10.43
N LEU A 437 -9.82 25.66 10.13
CA LEU A 437 -9.63 25.08 8.80
C LEU A 437 -10.88 24.35 8.34
N ARG A 438 -11.47 23.51 9.20
CA ARG A 438 -12.71 22.77 8.86
C ARG A 438 -13.91 23.69 8.67
N LYS A 439 -14.05 24.74 9.50
CA LYS A 439 -15.13 25.74 9.35
C LYS A 439 -15.02 26.54 8.05
N VAL A 440 -13.81 26.80 7.55
CA VAL A 440 -13.60 27.61 6.33
C VAL A 440 -13.61 26.75 5.07
N LEU A 441 -13.01 25.56 5.12
CA LEU A 441 -12.72 24.73 3.95
C LEU A 441 -13.61 23.48 3.85
N GLY A 442 -14.39 23.19 4.89
CA GLY A 442 -15.29 22.04 4.99
C GLY A 442 -14.70 20.84 5.75
N ASP A 443 -15.57 19.89 6.09
CA ASP A 443 -15.24 18.71 6.91
C ASP A 443 -14.30 17.69 6.25
N GLY A 444 -14.06 17.83 4.95
CA GLY A 444 -13.11 17.02 4.19
C GLY A 444 -11.64 17.28 4.55
N VAL A 445 -11.34 18.38 5.27
CA VAL A 445 -9.98 18.66 5.75
C VAL A 445 -9.63 17.74 6.92
N LYS A 446 -8.55 16.97 6.74
CA LYS A 446 -7.99 16.06 7.74
C LYS A 446 -6.55 16.45 8.06
N GLN A 447 -6.16 16.34 9.32
CA GLN A 447 -4.77 16.52 9.73
C GLN A 447 -3.91 15.39 9.14
N ALA A 448 -2.83 15.77 8.45
CA ALA A 448 -1.87 14.87 7.83
C ALA A 448 -0.58 14.73 8.69
N GLY A 449 -0.32 15.71 9.55
CA GLY A 449 0.81 15.74 10.48
C GLY A 449 0.87 17.07 11.24
N SER A 450 1.51 17.06 12.41
CA SER A 450 1.71 18.23 13.24
C SER A 450 3.09 18.14 13.93
N ASP A 451 3.63 19.27 14.36
CA ASP A 451 4.92 19.41 15.05
C ASP A 451 4.97 20.80 15.67
N ILE A 452 5.07 20.82 17.00
CA ILE A 452 5.00 22.03 17.81
C ILE A 452 6.31 22.14 18.58
N THR A 453 7.00 23.27 18.38
CA THR A 453 8.17 23.65 19.17
C THR A 453 7.86 24.92 19.94
N ALA A 454 8.72 25.34 20.88
CA ALA A 454 8.54 26.59 21.62
C ALA A 454 8.45 27.86 20.74
N GLU A 455 8.81 27.77 19.46
CA GLU A 455 8.86 28.91 18.54
C GLU A 455 7.75 28.89 17.48
N ARG A 456 7.19 27.73 17.12
CA ARG A 456 6.29 27.62 15.96
C ARG A 456 5.42 26.37 15.97
N ILE A 457 4.29 26.49 15.27
CA ILE A 457 3.43 25.40 14.83
C ILE A 457 3.77 25.06 13.38
N ARG A 458 3.92 23.77 13.08
CA ARG A 458 3.90 23.23 11.72
C ARG A 458 2.70 22.32 11.58
N PHE A 459 1.69 22.77 10.86
CA PHE A 459 0.43 22.05 10.70
C PHE A 459 0.22 21.58 9.27
N ASP A 460 0.12 20.27 9.08
CA ASP A 460 -0.06 19.64 7.77
C ASP A 460 -1.49 19.10 7.67
N PHE A 461 -2.19 19.41 6.59
CA PHE A 461 -3.59 19.02 6.39
C PHE A 461 -3.87 18.65 4.94
N THR A 462 -4.90 17.81 4.73
CA THR A 462 -5.31 17.36 3.40
C THR A 462 -6.15 18.43 2.71
N TYR A 463 -5.61 19.01 1.64
CA TYR A 463 -6.31 19.97 0.79
C TYR A 463 -5.66 20.01 -0.60
N ASP A 464 -6.48 20.04 -1.64
CA ASP A 464 -6.07 19.85 -3.04
C ASP A 464 -5.40 21.11 -3.63
N ARG A 465 -5.91 22.29 -3.32
CA ARG A 465 -5.40 23.57 -3.85
C ARG A 465 -4.71 24.44 -2.81
N LYS A 466 -4.05 25.50 -3.27
CA LYS A 466 -3.45 26.53 -2.41
C LYS A 466 -4.58 27.29 -1.70
N LEU A 467 -4.38 27.68 -0.45
CA LEU A 467 -5.30 28.59 0.22
C LEU A 467 -5.19 29.97 -0.42
N THR A 468 -6.33 30.61 -0.65
CA THR A 468 -6.37 32.02 -1.02
C THR A 468 -5.98 32.90 0.16
N ASP A 469 -5.56 34.13 -0.10
CA ASP A 469 -5.20 35.06 0.96
C ASP A 469 -6.41 35.42 1.84
N GLU A 470 -7.61 35.43 1.27
CA GLU A 470 -8.87 35.60 2.00
C GLU A 470 -9.17 34.44 2.94
N GLU A 471 -8.97 33.20 2.49
CA GLU A 471 -9.12 32.01 3.34
C GLU A 471 -8.13 32.03 4.50
N ILE A 472 -6.86 32.38 4.24
CA ILE A 472 -5.84 32.52 5.29
C ILE A 472 -6.27 33.56 6.32
N LYS A 473 -6.71 34.74 5.88
CA LYS A 473 -7.20 35.80 6.77
C LYS A 473 -8.40 35.34 7.58
N LYS A 474 -9.33 34.60 6.96
CA LYS A 474 -10.52 34.08 7.64
C LYS A 474 -10.16 33.03 8.69
N ILE A 475 -9.24 32.11 8.38
CA ILE A 475 -8.76 31.08 9.32
C ILE A 475 -8.05 31.74 10.50
N GLU A 476 -7.10 32.65 10.24
CA GLU A 476 -6.38 33.39 11.28
C GLU A 476 -7.34 34.23 12.15
N GLY A 477 -8.32 34.88 11.51
CA GLY A 477 -9.36 35.66 12.17
C GLY A 477 -10.23 34.80 13.09
N LEU A 478 -10.61 33.59 12.68
CA LEU A 478 -11.41 32.67 13.50
C LEU A 478 -10.64 32.17 14.73
N VAL A 479 -9.34 31.86 14.58
CA VAL A 479 -8.51 31.45 15.72
C VAL A 479 -8.39 32.60 16.72
N ASN A 480 -8.08 33.81 16.25
CA ASN A 480 -7.99 34.98 17.12
C ASN A 480 -9.34 35.38 17.73
N LEU A 481 -10.45 35.16 17.02
CA LEU A 481 -11.79 35.34 17.58
C LEU A 481 -12.02 34.38 18.75
N ALA A 482 -11.70 33.09 18.60
CA ALA A 482 -11.81 32.10 19.67
C ALA A 482 -10.93 32.43 20.89
N ILE A 483 -9.74 33.02 20.66
CA ILE A 483 -8.89 33.54 21.73
C ILE A 483 -9.55 34.74 22.42
N SER A 484 -10.06 35.71 21.66
CA SER A 484 -10.72 36.91 22.20
C SER A 484 -11.99 36.61 23.00
N LYS A 485 -12.68 35.51 22.65
CA LYS A 485 -13.86 34.99 23.36
C LYS A 485 -13.52 34.37 24.71
N LYS A 486 -12.24 34.11 25.00
CA LYS A 486 -11.77 33.54 26.27
C LYS A 486 -12.49 32.23 26.60
N TYR A 487 -12.62 31.36 25.60
CA TYR A 487 -13.25 30.05 25.76
C TYR A 487 -12.53 29.22 26.82
N GLN A 488 -13.31 28.44 27.57
CA GLN A 488 -12.79 27.46 28.50
C GLN A 488 -12.31 26.22 27.75
N VAL A 489 -11.29 25.56 28.30
CA VAL A 489 -10.80 24.27 27.82
C VAL A 489 -11.12 23.20 28.87
N GLU A 490 -12.03 22.30 28.54
CA GLU A 490 -12.44 21.18 29.41
C GLU A 490 -11.90 19.86 28.88
N MET A 491 -11.41 19.01 29.79
CA MET A 491 -11.00 17.64 29.50
C MET A 491 -11.97 16.67 30.17
N LYS A 492 -12.48 15.71 29.39
CA LYS A 492 -13.25 14.58 29.92
C LYS A 492 -12.62 13.28 29.47
N GLU A 493 -12.58 12.31 30.39
CA GLU A 493 -12.20 10.94 30.10
C GLU A 493 -13.48 10.12 29.93
N ILE A 494 -13.72 9.66 28.72
CA ILE A 494 -14.94 8.94 28.31
C ILE A 494 -14.57 7.79 27.39
N SER A 495 -15.50 6.88 27.12
CA SER A 495 -15.23 5.79 26.18
C SER A 495 -15.00 6.31 24.75
N TYR A 496 -14.22 5.58 23.96
CA TYR A 496 -13.96 5.91 22.55
C TYR A 496 -15.27 6.05 21.75
N GLU A 497 -16.25 5.18 22.00
CA GLU A 497 -17.56 5.25 21.32
C GLU A 497 -18.36 6.51 21.69
N GLU A 498 -18.36 6.91 22.96
CA GLU A 498 -19.02 8.14 23.42
C GLU A 498 -18.35 9.39 22.84
N ALA A 499 -17.01 9.37 22.73
CA ALA A 499 -16.25 10.45 22.11
C ALA A 499 -16.62 10.66 20.64
N LEU A 500 -16.78 9.58 19.87
CA LEU A 500 -17.23 9.64 18.47
C LEU A 500 -18.66 10.16 18.36
N LYS A 501 -19.58 9.68 19.22
CA LYS A 501 -20.97 10.18 19.26
C LYS A 501 -21.05 11.67 19.61
N ALA A 502 -20.13 12.15 20.44
CA ALA A 502 -20.01 13.57 20.80
C ALA A 502 -19.37 14.44 19.69
N GLY A 503 -19.02 13.85 18.53
CA GLY A 503 -18.44 14.57 17.40
C GLY A 503 -16.97 14.94 17.59
N ALA A 504 -16.24 14.24 18.47
CA ALA A 504 -14.82 14.52 18.68
C ALA A 504 -13.98 14.06 17.47
N LEU A 505 -13.05 14.91 17.03
CA LEU A 505 -12.09 14.54 15.99
C LEU A 505 -11.11 13.50 16.53
N HIS A 506 -10.85 12.48 15.72
CA HIS A 506 -9.89 11.41 15.99
C HIS A 506 -8.95 11.25 14.79
N PHE A 507 -7.73 10.78 15.03
CA PHE A 507 -6.70 10.68 13.99
C PHE A 507 -6.34 9.21 13.73
N PHE A 508 -6.47 8.76 12.48
CA PHE A 508 -6.34 7.36 12.03
C PHE A 508 -4.99 6.68 12.32
N LYS A 509 -3.98 7.41 12.82
CA LYS A 509 -2.63 6.89 13.06
C LYS A 509 -2.44 6.30 14.46
N GLU A 510 -3.38 6.52 15.38
CA GLU A 510 -3.24 6.11 16.78
C GLU A 510 -4.23 5.01 17.13
N LYS A 511 -3.72 3.91 17.72
CA LYS A 511 -4.59 2.93 18.38
C LYS A 511 -5.09 3.57 19.68
N TYR A 512 -6.35 3.96 19.72
CA TYR A 512 -6.94 4.54 20.93
C TYR A 512 -7.31 3.44 21.93
N PRO A 513 -7.00 3.61 23.22
CA PRO A 513 -7.50 2.75 24.29
C PRO A 513 -9.03 2.87 24.45
N GLU A 514 -9.65 1.96 25.19
CA GLU A 514 -11.11 1.91 25.43
C GLU A 514 -11.65 3.23 26.00
N ASN A 515 -10.91 3.83 26.94
CA ASN A 515 -11.16 5.18 27.46
C ASN A 515 -10.16 6.18 26.87
N VAL A 516 -10.66 7.32 26.40
CA VAL A 516 -9.89 8.37 25.75
C VAL A 516 -10.09 9.72 26.44
N LYS A 517 -9.06 10.56 26.39
CA LYS A 517 -9.15 11.96 26.82
C LYS A 517 -9.64 12.83 25.68
N VAL A 518 -10.78 13.48 25.89
CA VAL A 518 -11.38 14.41 24.94
C VAL A 518 -11.26 15.82 25.48
N TYR A 519 -10.57 16.68 24.73
CA TYR A 519 -10.49 18.11 25.03
C TYR A 519 -11.53 18.87 24.20
N SER A 520 -12.36 19.65 24.87
CA SER A 520 -13.33 20.56 24.25
C SER A 520 -12.96 22.01 24.57
N VAL A 521 -13.04 22.88 23.56
CA VAL A 521 -12.81 24.32 23.71
C VAL A 521 -14.07 25.06 23.32
N GLY A 522 -14.64 25.85 24.23
CA GLY A 522 -15.93 26.50 24.00
C GLY A 522 -16.46 27.36 25.15
N ASP A 523 -17.67 27.87 24.98
CA ASP A 523 -18.45 28.49 26.05
C ASP A 523 -19.50 27.49 26.57
N PHE A 524 -19.14 26.80 27.65
CA PHE A 524 -20.00 25.82 28.30
C PHE A 524 -21.11 26.45 29.16
N ARG A 525 -21.11 27.78 29.31
CA ARG A 525 -22.17 28.51 30.03
C ARG A 525 -23.30 28.97 29.11
N ALA A 526 -23.07 28.96 27.80
CA ALA A 526 -24.11 29.20 26.81
C ALA A 526 -25.12 28.05 26.77
N ASP A 527 -26.37 28.33 26.40
CA ASP A 527 -27.42 27.33 26.22
C ASP A 527 -28.01 27.40 24.79
N PRO A 528 -27.78 26.39 23.93
CA PRO A 528 -26.92 25.23 24.16
C PRO A 528 -25.42 25.62 24.21
N PRO A 529 -24.56 24.78 24.83
CA PRO A 529 -23.12 25.03 24.90
C PRO A 529 -22.48 25.29 23.54
N GLU A 530 -21.72 26.38 23.42
CA GLU A 530 -21.00 26.71 22.20
C GLU A 530 -19.67 25.93 22.17
N ILE A 531 -19.49 25.01 21.23
CA ILE A 531 -18.25 24.25 21.07
C ILE A 531 -17.50 24.73 19.84
N PHE A 532 -16.29 25.26 20.04
CA PHE A 532 -15.42 25.70 18.96
C PHE A 532 -14.56 24.57 18.41
N SER A 533 -13.95 23.76 19.29
CA SER A 533 -13.13 22.58 18.94
C SER A 533 -13.41 21.44 19.92
N ARG A 534 -13.33 20.20 19.45
CA ARG A 534 -13.45 18.98 20.26
C ARG A 534 -12.63 17.86 19.64
N GLU A 535 -11.59 17.40 20.33
CA GLU A 535 -10.58 16.48 19.76
C GLU A 535 -10.10 15.46 20.82
N LEU A 536 -9.81 14.24 20.37
CA LEU A 536 -9.08 13.26 21.18
C LEU A 536 -7.62 13.68 21.26
N CYS A 537 -7.12 13.95 22.47
CA CYS A 537 -5.74 14.38 22.65
C CYS A 537 -5.19 13.97 24.02
N GLY A 538 -3.93 13.52 24.04
CA GLY A 538 -3.22 13.15 25.26
C GLY A 538 -2.29 14.25 25.82
N GLY A 539 -2.09 15.35 25.09
CA GLY A 539 -1.15 16.41 25.46
C GLY A 539 -1.73 17.47 26.42
N PRO A 540 -0.87 18.28 27.06
CA PRO A 540 -1.29 19.35 27.96
C PRO A 540 -1.87 20.55 27.19
N HIS A 541 -2.88 21.21 27.76
CA HIS A 541 -3.56 22.38 27.19
C HIS A 541 -3.62 23.54 28.19
N VAL A 542 -3.83 24.77 27.66
CA VAL A 542 -4.17 25.93 28.52
C VAL A 542 -5.56 25.72 29.12
N LYS A 543 -5.88 26.41 30.21
CA LYS A 543 -7.23 26.32 30.82
C LYS A 543 -8.22 27.26 30.11
N ASN A 544 -7.71 28.37 29.58
CA ASN A 544 -8.50 29.35 28.85
C ASN A 544 -7.78 29.82 27.58
N THR A 545 -8.52 30.01 26.48
CA THR A 545 -7.92 30.46 25.22
C THR A 545 -7.28 31.85 25.30
N SER A 546 -7.60 32.67 26.31
CA SER A 546 -6.93 33.95 26.55
C SER A 546 -5.44 33.80 26.89
N GLU A 547 -5.03 32.64 27.43
CA GLU A 547 -3.63 32.34 27.74
C GLU A 547 -2.79 32.14 26.47
N ILE A 548 -3.43 31.92 25.31
CA ILE A 548 -2.73 31.70 24.05
C ILE A 548 -2.02 32.98 23.62
N GLY A 549 -2.63 34.18 23.69
CA GLY A 549 -2.06 35.41 23.11
C GLY A 549 -2.49 35.57 21.65
N GLN A 550 -1.68 36.16 20.77
CA GLN A 550 -2.09 36.42 19.38
C GLN A 550 -1.58 35.35 18.41
N PHE A 551 -2.48 34.73 17.64
CA PHE A 551 -2.13 33.72 16.63
C PHE A 551 -1.85 34.37 15.26
N LYS A 552 -0.80 33.91 14.58
CA LYS A 552 -0.47 34.38 13.23
C LYS A 552 0.04 33.26 12.32
N ILE A 553 -0.50 33.18 11.11
CA ILE A 553 0.00 32.33 10.04
C ILE A 553 1.14 33.05 9.33
N LEU A 554 2.34 32.46 9.36
CA LEU A 554 3.52 33.02 8.73
C LEU A 554 3.62 32.67 7.25
N LYS A 555 3.34 31.42 6.90
CA LYS A 555 3.40 30.95 5.51
C LYS A 555 2.62 29.68 5.29
N GLN A 556 2.23 29.48 4.04
CA GLN A 556 1.73 28.21 3.51
C GLN A 556 2.74 27.58 2.55
N GLU A 557 2.86 26.25 2.58
CA GLU A 557 3.76 25.46 1.73
C GLU A 557 3.00 24.24 1.17
N ALA A 558 3.36 23.78 -0.03
CA ALA A 558 2.88 22.50 -0.54
C ALA A 558 3.79 21.37 -0.04
N ILE A 559 3.23 20.28 0.50
CA ILE A 559 4.00 19.12 0.98
C ILE A 559 3.96 17.95 -0.01
N GLY A 560 2.96 17.94 -0.89
CA GLY A 560 2.68 16.88 -1.85
C GLY A 560 1.32 17.07 -2.50
N SER A 561 0.91 16.16 -3.39
CA SER A 561 -0.45 16.17 -3.95
C SER A 561 -1.46 15.94 -2.83
N GLY A 562 -2.48 16.79 -2.75
CA GLY A 562 -3.54 16.70 -1.73
C GLY A 562 -3.12 17.07 -0.30
N ALA A 563 -1.94 17.66 -0.07
CA ALA A 563 -1.50 18.07 1.28
C ALA A 563 -0.82 19.45 1.31
N ARG A 564 -1.23 20.26 2.29
CA ARG A 564 -0.75 21.62 2.55
C ARG A 564 -0.15 21.72 3.95
N ARG A 565 0.82 22.62 4.10
CA ARG A 565 1.46 22.97 5.38
C ARG A 565 1.18 24.41 5.69
N LEU A 566 0.76 24.69 6.91
CA LEU A 566 0.82 26.02 7.51
C LEU A 566 1.93 26.06 8.54
N ARG A 567 2.67 27.17 8.53
CA ARG A 567 3.52 27.54 9.66
C ARG A 567 2.89 28.72 10.36
N ALA A 568 2.68 28.58 11.66
CA ALA A 568 2.09 29.61 12.48
C ALA A 568 2.90 29.82 13.75
N ILE A 569 2.68 30.96 14.38
CA ILE A 569 3.27 31.33 15.66
C ILE A 569 2.19 31.89 16.58
N VAL A 570 2.53 31.95 17.85
CA VAL A 570 1.74 32.60 18.88
C VAL A 570 2.61 33.64 19.54
N MET A 571 2.15 34.89 19.55
CA MET A 571 2.81 36.03 20.15
C MET A 571 2.20 36.30 21.53
N SER A 572 3.03 36.68 22.50
CA SER A 572 2.61 37.12 23.84
C SER A 572 1.73 38.35 23.80
#